data_AF-A0A8T4ZP57-F1
#
_entry.id   AF-A0A8T4ZP57-F1
#
_cell.length_a   1.000
_cell.length_b   1.000
_cell.length_c   1.000
_cell.angle_alpha   90.00
_cell.angle_beta   90.00
_cell.angle_gamma   90.00
#
_symmetry.space_group_name_H-M   'P 1'
#
loop_
_entity.id
_entity.type
_entity.pdbx_description
1 polymer ?
#
loop_
_entity_poly.entity_id
_entity_poly.type
_entity_poly.pdbx_seq_one_letter_code
_entity_poly.pdbx_strand_id
1 'polypeptide(L)'
;MNYGAQTEYGSLKKVLMHRPTEELNRVNPGNKDAYLFRDVVYWREFQKEHDEFTEALRGEHVEVILLEDLLDLSEKKIANRLPNLVYTRDICTVTKLGAIP
;
A
#
# COMPACT_ATOMS: atom_id res chain seq x y z
N MET A 1 14.76 -21.85 -5.50
CA MET A 1 13.58 -21.22 -4.85
C MET A 1 12.80 -20.49 -5.93
N ASN A 2 11.49 -20.74 -6.03
CA ASN A 2 10.62 -19.88 -6.84
C ASN A 2 10.25 -18.68 -5.97
N TYR A 3 10.82 -17.52 -6.27
CA TYR A 3 10.45 -16.27 -5.62
C TYR A 3 9.15 -15.74 -6.24
N GLY A 4 8.35 -15.01 -5.47
CA GLY A 4 7.20 -14.23 -5.97
C GLY A 4 5.83 -14.92 -5.95
N ALA A 5 4.81 -14.23 -6.50
CA ALA A 5 3.43 -14.68 -6.59
C ALA A 5 3.15 -15.31 -7.95
N GLN A 6 2.82 -16.61 -7.99
CA GLN A 6 2.59 -17.35 -9.23
C GLN A 6 1.11 -17.35 -9.65
N THR A 7 0.22 -17.00 -8.73
CA THR A 7 -1.24 -17.02 -8.89
C THR A 7 -1.85 -15.89 -8.07
N GLU A 8 -2.97 -15.34 -8.53
CA GLU A 8 -3.76 -14.33 -7.80
C GLU A 8 -4.70 -14.92 -6.72
N TYR A 9 -4.82 -16.25 -6.65
CA TYR A 9 -5.78 -16.95 -5.79
C TYR A 9 -5.16 -18.01 -4.86
N GLY A 10 -3.83 -18.18 -4.91
CA GLY A 10 -3.12 -19.09 -4.02
C GLY A 10 -3.06 -18.56 -2.58
N SER A 11 -2.62 -19.41 -1.64
CA SER A 11 -2.44 -18.98 -0.25
C SER A 11 -1.42 -17.86 -0.14
N LEU A 12 -1.86 -16.70 0.33
CA LEU A 12 -1.01 -15.54 0.58
C LEU A 12 -0.13 -15.79 1.80
N LYS A 13 1.18 -15.55 1.68
CA LYS A 13 2.15 -15.73 2.77
C LYS A 13 2.74 -14.43 3.28
N LYS A 14 3.03 -13.51 2.37
CA LYS A 14 3.56 -12.18 2.65
C LYS A 14 2.89 -11.16 1.73
N VAL A 15 2.70 -9.95 2.21
CA VAL A 15 2.16 -8.85 1.42
C VAL A 15 2.86 -7.54 1.78
N LEU A 16 3.17 -6.73 0.76
CA LEU A 16 3.72 -5.39 0.92
C LEU A 16 2.57 -4.37 0.85
N MET A 17 2.46 -3.54 1.89
CA MET A 17 1.40 -2.53 1.99
C MET A 17 1.98 -1.19 2.39
N HIS A 18 1.35 -0.09 1.97
CA HIS A 18 1.62 1.24 2.50
C HIS A 18 0.48 1.63 3.42
N ARG A 19 0.80 1.95 4.68
CA ARG A 19 -0.21 2.40 5.64
C ARG A 19 -0.60 3.84 5.29
N PRO A 20 -1.89 4.13 4.99
CA PRO A 20 -2.32 5.49 4.71
C PRO A 20 -2.03 6.40 5.90
N THR A 21 -1.44 7.57 5.68
CA THR A 21 -1.24 8.59 6.72
C THR A 21 -1.83 9.94 6.28
N GLU A 22 -1.34 11.05 6.84
CA GLU A 22 -1.82 12.39 6.55
C GLU A 22 -1.53 12.86 5.11
N GLU A 23 -0.75 12.11 4.31
CA GLU A 23 -0.47 12.42 2.90
C GLU A 23 -1.75 12.54 2.07
N LEU A 24 -2.80 11.82 2.47
CA LEU A 24 -4.10 11.84 1.81
C LEU A 24 -4.81 13.19 1.91
N ASN A 25 -4.46 14.05 2.88
CA ASN A 25 -4.98 15.43 2.97
C ASN A 25 -4.60 16.29 1.76
N ARG A 26 -3.64 15.85 0.94
CA ARG A 26 -3.25 16.52 -0.30
C ARG A 26 -4.33 16.39 -1.39
N VAL A 27 -5.20 15.39 -1.28
CA VAL A 27 -6.31 15.14 -2.20
C VAL A 27 -7.48 16.06 -1.85
N ASN A 28 -7.83 16.94 -2.78
CA ASN A 28 -8.92 17.92 -2.64
C ASN A 28 -9.79 17.93 -3.92
N PRO A 29 -10.95 18.60 -3.91
CA PRO A 29 -11.88 18.54 -5.04
C PRO A 29 -11.28 19.03 -6.36
N GLY A 30 -10.29 19.93 -6.33
CA GLY A 30 -9.64 20.49 -7.52
C GLY A 30 -8.52 19.63 -8.10
N ASN A 31 -8.01 18.62 -7.37
CA ASN A 31 -6.90 17.80 -7.82
C ASN A 31 -7.13 16.28 -7.70
N LYS A 32 -8.25 15.82 -7.16
CA LYS A 32 -8.54 14.40 -6.94
C LYS A 32 -8.36 13.56 -8.20
N ASP A 33 -8.79 14.07 -9.36
CA ASP A 33 -8.70 13.34 -10.63
C ASP A 33 -7.24 13.25 -11.12
N ALA A 34 -6.41 14.25 -10.82
CA ALA A 34 -4.97 14.19 -11.11
C ALA A 34 -4.23 13.18 -10.22
N TYR A 35 -4.72 12.96 -9.00
CA TYR A 35 -4.27 11.89 -8.13
C TYR A 35 -5.02 10.57 -8.36
N LEU A 36 -5.91 10.47 -9.36
CA LEU A 36 -6.70 9.26 -9.67
C LEU A 36 -7.61 8.80 -8.52
N PHE A 37 -7.99 9.71 -7.62
CA PHE A 37 -9.02 9.45 -6.61
C PHE A 37 -10.40 9.82 -7.12
N ARG A 38 -11.38 8.95 -6.84
CA ARG A 38 -12.79 9.23 -7.19
C ARG A 38 -13.35 10.40 -6.39
N ASP A 39 -12.97 10.52 -5.12
CA ASP A 39 -13.43 11.56 -4.18
C ASP A 39 -12.29 11.98 -3.21
N VAL A 40 -12.52 13.05 -2.46
CA VAL A 40 -11.66 13.44 -1.32
C VAL A 40 -11.66 12.36 -0.25
N VAL A 41 -10.55 12.24 0.47
CA VAL A 41 -10.32 11.10 1.36
C VAL A 41 -10.35 11.53 2.83
N TYR A 42 -11.23 10.91 3.60
CA TYR A 42 -11.24 11.00 5.06
C TYR A 42 -10.16 10.08 5.63
N TRP A 43 -8.95 10.63 5.76
CA TRP A 43 -7.75 9.80 5.95
C TRP A 43 -7.72 9.03 7.27
N ARG A 44 -8.36 9.53 8.34
CA ARG A 44 -8.37 8.84 9.64
C ARG A 44 -9.26 7.61 9.60
N GLU A 45 -10.43 7.74 9.00
CA GLU A 45 -11.38 6.67 8.76
C GLU A 45 -10.78 5.62 7.82
N PHE A 46 -10.16 6.06 6.72
CA PHE A 46 -9.48 5.14 5.81
C PHE A 46 -8.29 4.43 6.48
N GLN A 47 -7.47 5.15 7.26
CA GLN A 47 -6.39 4.54 8.03
C GLN A 47 -6.93 3.47 8.99
N LYS A 48 -8.04 3.75 9.69
CA LYS A 48 -8.67 2.79 10.59
C LYS A 48 -9.15 1.54 9.86
N GLU A 49 -9.87 1.68 8.75
CA GLU A 49 -10.31 0.54 7.94
C GLU A 49 -9.12 -0.27 7.39
N HIS A 50 -8.04 0.43 7.00
CA HIS A 50 -6.82 -0.20 6.52
C HIS A 50 -6.09 -0.96 7.63
N ASP A 51 -6.07 -0.43 8.85
CA ASP A 51 -5.52 -1.12 10.03
C ASP A 51 -6.34 -2.37 10.34
N GLU A 52 -7.68 -2.29 10.34
CA GLU A 52 -8.56 -3.45 10.51
C GLU A 52 -8.32 -4.52 9.44
N PHE A 53 -8.15 -4.13 8.17
CA PHE A 53 -7.81 -5.05 7.09
C PHE A 53 -6.43 -5.71 7.29
N THR A 54 -5.45 -4.94 7.73
CA THR A 54 -4.10 -5.44 8.02
C THR A 54 -4.10 -6.44 9.17
N GLU A 55 -4.88 -6.18 10.23
CA GLU A 55 -5.05 -7.11 11.34
C GLU A 55 -5.76 -8.40 10.91
N ALA A 56 -6.77 -8.31 10.03
CA ALA A 56 -7.41 -9.49 9.47
C ALA A 56 -6.41 -10.38 8.70
N LEU A 57 -5.53 -9.78 7.89
CA LEU A 57 -4.46 -10.52 7.19
C LEU A 57 -3.49 -11.19 8.17
N ARG A 58 -3.09 -10.49 9.24
CA ARG A 58 -2.22 -11.05 10.29
C ARG A 58 -2.90 -12.21 11.02
N GLY A 59 -4.21 -12.11 11.27
CA GLY A 59 -5.02 -13.20 11.84
C GLY A 59 -5.03 -14.46 10.98
N GLU A 60 -4.95 -14.29 9.65
CA GLU A 60 -4.77 -15.38 8.68
C GLU A 60 -3.30 -15.82 8.49
N HIS A 61 -2.41 -15.43 9.40
CA HIS A 61 -0.97 -15.75 9.40
C HIS A 61 -0.21 -15.20 8.19
N VAL A 62 -0.72 -14.14 7.54
CA VAL A 62 -0.02 -13.42 6.49
C VAL A 62 0.98 -12.45 7.12
N GLU A 63 2.23 -12.50 6.68
CA GLU A 63 3.23 -11.50 7.05
C GLU A 63 2.95 -10.18 6.30
N VAL A 64 2.35 -9.23 7.01
CA VAL A 64 2.14 -7.88 6.48
C VAL A 64 3.39 -7.03 6.70
N ILE A 65 4.05 -6.69 5.60
CA ILE A 65 5.23 -5.84 5.57
C ILE A 65 4.77 -4.44 5.20
N LEU A 66 4.98 -3.48 6.10
CA LEU A 66 4.68 -2.08 5.80
C LEU A 66 5.87 -1.46 5.06
N LEU A 67 5.59 -0.76 3.97
CA LEU A 67 6.60 -0.08 3.17
C LEU A 67 7.43 0.87 4.03
N GLU A 68 6.79 1.59 4.96
CA GLU A 68 7.48 2.50 5.89
C GLU A 68 8.55 1.82 6.75
N ASP A 69 8.45 0.52 7.03
CA ASP A 69 9.45 -0.21 7.81
C ASP A 69 10.70 -0.54 6.98
N LEU A 70 10.58 -0.48 5.65
CA LEU A 70 11.67 -0.75 4.70
C LEU A 70 12.41 0.53 4.26
N LEU A 71 11.76 1.68 4.37
CA LEU A 71 12.28 2.96 3.87
C LEU A 71 13.23 3.64 4.87
N ASP A 72 14.24 4.33 4.34
CA ASP A 72 15.08 5.23 5.12
C ASP A 72 14.39 6.59 5.41
N LEU A 73 15.03 7.45 6.20
CA LEU A 73 14.45 8.75 6.58
C LEU A 73 14.20 9.69 5.39
N SER A 74 15.00 9.61 4.34
CA SER A 74 14.85 10.43 3.14
C SER A 74 13.68 9.93 2.28
N GLU A 75 13.55 8.62 2.15
CA GLU A 75 12.50 7.94 1.41
C GLU A 75 11.15 8.09 2.12
N LYS A 76 11.09 7.99 3.45
CA LYS A 76 9.87 8.27 4.24
C LYS A 76 9.33 9.68 4.00
N LYS A 77 10.21 10.68 3.85
CA LYS A 77 9.78 12.06 3.52
C LYS A 77 9.17 12.16 2.13
N ILE A 78 9.57 11.31 1.20
CA ILE A 78 8.97 11.24 -0.15
C ILE A 78 7.63 10.51 -0.05
N ALA A 79 7.60 9.35 0.60
CA ALA A 79 6.40 8.53 0.78
C ALA A 79 5.24 9.31 1.41
N ASN A 80 5.52 10.09 2.47
CA ASN A 80 4.54 10.95 3.16
C ASN A 80 4.01 12.12 2.31
N ARG A 81 4.34 12.17 1.03
CA ARG A 81 3.84 13.17 0.06
C ARG A 81 3.08 12.55 -1.10
N LEU A 82 3.02 11.22 -1.20
CA LEU A 82 2.47 10.49 -2.33
C LEU A 82 1.15 9.82 -1.91
N PRO A 83 -0.01 10.48 -2.09
CA PRO A 83 -1.29 9.93 -1.66
C PRO A 83 -1.64 8.59 -2.35
N ASN A 84 -1.12 8.35 -3.56
CA ASN A 84 -1.38 7.13 -4.32
C ASN A 84 -0.55 5.93 -3.84
N LEU A 85 0.40 6.13 -2.91
CA LEU A 85 1.29 5.06 -2.46
C LEU A 85 0.54 3.92 -1.75
N VAL A 86 -0.67 4.18 -1.25
CA VAL A 86 -1.60 3.17 -0.75
C VAL A 86 -1.93 2.09 -1.81
N TYR A 87 -1.89 2.45 -3.09
CA TYR A 87 -2.08 1.52 -4.21
C TYR A 87 -0.74 0.88 -4.61
N THR A 88 -0.11 0.14 -3.68
CA THR A 88 1.21 -0.47 -3.89
C THR A 88 1.30 -1.38 -5.12
N ARG A 89 0.16 -1.93 -5.56
CA ARG A 89 0.03 -2.73 -6.79
C ARG A 89 0.40 -1.98 -8.07
N ASP A 90 0.24 -0.66 -8.08
CA ASP A 90 0.54 0.17 -9.26
C ASP A 90 2.05 0.41 -9.44
N ILE A 91 2.84 0.19 -8.37
CA ILE A 91 4.29 0.44 -8.34
C ILE A 91 5.07 -0.77 -8.82
N CYS A 92 4.58 -1.97 -8.53
CA CYS A 92 5.30 -3.19 -8.80
C CYS A 92 4.35 -4.39 -8.83
N THR A 93 4.58 -5.29 -9.77
CA THR A 93 3.99 -6.64 -9.80
C THR A 93 5.03 -7.68 -9.46
N VAL A 94 4.66 -8.68 -8.66
CA VAL A 94 5.57 -9.76 -8.28
C VAL A 94 5.22 -11.02 -9.07
N THR A 95 6.17 -11.55 -9.83
CA THR A 95 6.02 -12.77 -10.63
C THR A 95 6.98 -13.85 -10.16
N LYS A 96 6.91 -15.05 -10.76
CA LYS A 96 7.89 -16.12 -10.55
C LYS A 96 9.35 -15.73 -10.86
N LEU A 97 9.55 -14.66 -11.63
CA LEU A 97 10.87 -14.13 -12.00
C LEU A 97 11.36 -13.05 -11.03
N GLY A 98 10.54 -12.64 -10.05
CA GLY A 98 10.83 -11.56 -9.13
C GLY A 98 9.87 -10.37 -9.28
N ALA A 99 10.25 -9.26 -8.66
CA ALA A 99 9.55 -7.99 -8.72
C ALA A 99 9.81 -7.29 -10.06
N ILE A 100 8.74 -6.81 -10.69
CA ILE A 100 8.76 -6.02 -11.92
C ILE A 100 8.12 -4.67 -11.57
N PRO A 101 8.89 -3.56 -11.55
CA PRO A 101 8.34 -2.23 -11.36
C PRO A 101 7.50 -1.78 -12.57
#